data_AF-A0A2S6QDK8-F1
#
_entry.id   AF-A0A2S6QDK8-F1
#
_cell.length_a   1.000
_cell.length_b   1.000
_cell.length_c   1.000
_cell.angle_alpha   90.00
_cell.angle_beta   90.00
_cell.angle_gamma   90.00
#
_symmetry.space_group_name_H-M   'P 1'
#
loop_
_entity.id
_entity.type
_entity.pdbx_description
1 polymer ?
#
loop_
_entity_poly.entity_id
_entity_poly.type
_entity_poly.pdbx_seq_one_letter_code
_entity_poly.pdbx_strand_id
1 'polypeptide(L)'
;MDIESYVSRAHLSLNSLATADNPDLHRAEIPESCDHYRCNLRGRTHEMEFYFSCPMGEGPPTIDDTIRYLGAVAAEYEEFDDITDWANEYGFNAKHLDTRNAFDSLARLTRELWRLVGDSLYDELREGIVIEQAVDMAWSSFESSQN
;
A
#
# COMPACT_ATOMS: atom_id res chain seq x y z
N MET A 1 -2.13 15.45 -0.28
CA MET A 1 -2.65 15.63 1.10
C MET A 1 -1.48 16.01 2.03
N ASP A 2 -1.71 16.67 3.18
CA ASP A 2 -0.64 16.88 4.17
C ASP A 2 -0.52 15.69 5.12
N ILE A 3 0.51 14.86 4.92
CA ILE A 3 0.71 13.59 5.64
C ILE A 3 1.09 13.82 7.10
N GLU A 4 1.89 14.83 7.42
CA GLU A 4 2.30 15.08 8.80
C GLU A 4 1.08 15.45 9.66
N SER A 5 0.21 16.32 9.14
CA SER A 5 -1.06 16.67 9.76
C SER A 5 -1.99 15.45 9.87
N TYR A 6 -2.03 14.61 8.84
CA TYR A 6 -2.80 13.35 8.86
C TYR A 6 -2.34 12.42 9.99
N VAL A 7 -1.05 12.09 10.03
CA VAL A 7 -0.43 11.22 11.04
C VAL A 7 -0.69 11.74 12.45
N SER A 8 -0.56 13.06 12.65
CA SER A 8 -0.83 13.70 13.94
C SER A 8 -2.30 13.57 14.36
N ARG A 9 -3.25 13.81 13.45
CA ARG A 9 -4.70 13.71 13.74
C ARG A 9 -5.13 12.27 14.00
N ALA A 10 -4.57 11.33 13.25
CA ALA A 10 -4.83 9.90 13.36
C ALA A 10 -4.10 9.25 14.56
N HIS A 11 -3.18 9.98 15.22
CA HIS A 11 -2.34 9.50 16.31
C HIS A 11 -1.55 8.24 15.95
N LEU A 12 -0.95 8.25 14.76
CA LEU A 12 -0.26 7.09 14.22
C LEU A 12 1.19 7.02 14.70
N SER A 13 1.64 5.78 14.91
CA SER A 13 3.03 5.46 15.23
C SER A 13 3.43 4.16 14.53
N LEU A 14 4.66 4.10 14.06
CA LEU A 14 5.19 2.97 13.29
C LEU A 14 6.34 2.31 14.04
N ASN A 15 6.35 0.98 14.02
CA ASN A 15 7.52 0.18 14.34
C ASN A 15 7.78 -0.82 13.20
N SER A 16 9.04 -0.98 12.82
CA SER A 16 9.44 -1.84 11.69
C SER A 16 10.58 -2.75 12.10
N LEU A 17 10.46 -4.03 11.73
CA LEU A 17 11.46 -5.06 11.99
C LEU A 17 11.83 -5.72 10.67
N ALA A 18 13.13 -5.86 10.40
CA ALA A 18 13.59 -6.62 9.24
C ALA A 18 13.07 -8.06 9.27
N THR A 19 12.68 -8.58 8.11
CA THR A 19 12.18 -9.94 7.93
C THR A 19 12.78 -10.56 6.66
N ALA A 20 12.61 -11.88 6.50
CA ALA A 20 13.20 -12.61 5.38
C ALA A 20 12.35 -12.53 4.10
N ASP A 21 11.05 -12.24 4.22
CA ASP A 21 10.09 -12.31 3.13
C ASP A 21 8.93 -11.30 3.28
N ASN A 22 8.22 -11.07 2.18
CA ASN A 22 6.96 -10.33 2.13
C ASN A 22 5.84 -11.24 1.62
N PRO A 23 4.99 -11.80 2.51
CA PRO A 23 3.89 -12.67 2.14
C PRO A 23 2.66 -11.91 1.57
N ASP A 24 2.62 -10.58 1.67
CA ASP A 24 1.51 -9.77 1.18
C ASP A 24 1.59 -9.55 -0.35
N LEU A 25 2.76 -9.77 -0.96
CA LEU A 25 2.99 -9.56 -2.40
C LEU A 25 2.83 -10.84 -3.23
N HIS A 26 2.45 -10.66 -4.50
CA HIS A 26 2.55 -11.74 -5.46
C HIS A 26 4.03 -12.08 -5.71
N ARG A 27 4.38 -13.38 -5.74
CA ARG A 27 5.78 -13.82 -5.85
C ARG A 27 6.51 -13.31 -7.09
N ALA A 28 5.78 -13.12 -8.20
CA ALA A 28 6.36 -12.59 -9.42
C ALA A 28 6.75 -11.10 -9.33
N GLU A 29 6.25 -10.39 -8.31
CA GLU A 29 6.48 -8.96 -8.11
C GLU A 29 7.57 -8.68 -7.09
N ILE A 30 8.03 -9.69 -6.35
CA ILE A 30 9.13 -9.52 -5.39
C ILE A 30 10.44 -9.34 -6.18
N PRO A 31 11.10 -8.17 -6.12
CA PRO A 31 12.36 -7.97 -6.80
C PRO A 31 13.44 -8.92 -6.25
N GLU A 32 14.37 -9.38 -7.10
CA GLU A 32 15.45 -10.29 -6.68
C GLU A 32 16.37 -9.69 -5.62
N SER A 33 16.42 -8.36 -5.49
CA SER A 33 17.27 -7.63 -4.55
C SER A 33 16.45 -6.58 -3.80
N CYS A 34 15.73 -7.01 -2.77
CA CYS A 34 14.97 -6.14 -1.89
C CYS A 34 15.18 -6.51 -0.42
N ASP A 35 15.05 -5.52 0.45
CA ASP A 35 14.95 -5.73 1.88
C ASP A 35 13.47 -5.77 2.27
N HIS A 36 13.12 -6.67 3.19
CA HIS A 36 11.74 -6.83 3.68
C HIS A 36 11.63 -6.39 5.13
N TYR A 37 10.52 -5.71 5.43
CA TYR A 37 10.21 -5.24 6.78
C TYR A 37 8.80 -5.67 7.15
N ARG A 38 8.67 -6.26 8.33
CA ARG A 38 7.39 -6.44 9.01
C ARG A 38 7.11 -5.20 9.83
N CYS A 39 6.05 -4.51 9.47
CA CYS A 39 5.66 -3.23 10.03
C CYS A 39 4.42 -3.40 10.91
N ASN A 40 4.44 -2.77 12.07
CA ASN A 40 3.28 -2.62 12.94
C ASN A 40 2.93 -1.12 13.00
N LEU A 41 1.79 -0.77 12.41
CA LEU A 41 1.23 0.57 12.45
C LEU A 41 0.15 0.61 13.52
N ARG A 42 0.34 1.51 14.49
CA ARG A 42 -0.54 1.64 15.65
C ARG A 42 -1.22 3.00 15.65
N GLY A 43 -2.54 2.98 15.80
CA GLY A 43 -3.36 4.15 16.05
C GLY A 43 -3.84 4.20 17.50
N ARG A 44 -4.87 5.02 17.74
CA ARG A 44 -5.39 5.25 19.10
C ARG A 44 -6.02 4.01 19.73
N THR A 45 -6.77 3.23 18.95
CA THR A 45 -7.59 2.11 19.44
C THR A 45 -7.27 0.77 18.78
N HIS A 46 -6.62 0.78 17.62
CA HIS A 46 -6.29 -0.40 16.84
C HIS A 46 -4.82 -0.38 16.43
N GLU A 47 -4.34 -1.55 16.03
CA GLU A 47 -3.04 -1.76 15.41
C GLU A 47 -3.22 -2.69 14.21
N MET A 48 -2.34 -2.58 13.23
CA MET A 48 -2.31 -3.46 12.07
C MET A 48 -0.88 -3.89 11.74
N GLU A 49 -0.74 -5.11 11.23
CA GLU A 49 0.53 -5.64 10.74
C GLU A 49 0.49 -5.73 9.21
N PHE A 50 1.58 -5.32 8.57
CA PHE A 50 1.76 -5.41 7.13
C PHE A 50 3.23 -5.59 6.79
N TYR A 51 3.50 -6.00 5.56
CA TYR A 51 4.86 -6.19 5.07
C TYR A 51 5.20 -5.15 4.00
N PHE A 52 6.40 -4.60 4.09
CA PHE A 52 6.93 -3.60 3.17
C PHE A 52 8.22 -4.12 2.55
N SER A 53 8.34 -4.00 1.23
CA SER A 53 9.57 -4.32 0.49
C SER A 53 10.15 -3.03 -0.06
N CYS A 54 11.44 -2.79 0.15
CA CYS A 54 12.14 -1.64 -0.41
C CYS A 54 13.42 -2.08 -1.15
N PRO A 55 13.98 -1.22 -2.02
CA PRO A 55 15.29 -1.46 -2.60
C PRO A 55 16.35 -1.74 -1.53
N MET A 56 17.28 -2.63 -1.85
CA MET A 56 18.32 -3.05 -0.91
C MET A 56 19.13 -1.87 -0.38
N GLY A 57 19.25 -1.77 0.95
CA GLY A 57 20.07 -0.76 1.64
C GLY A 57 19.38 0.58 1.92
N GLU A 58 18.11 0.76 1.55
CA GLU A 58 17.36 1.98 1.88
C GLU A 58 16.90 2.04 3.35
N GLY A 59 16.82 0.90 4.02
CA GLY A 59 16.38 0.80 5.40
C GLY A 59 14.86 0.63 5.56
N PRO A 60 14.34 0.64 6.80
CA PRO A 60 12.91 0.48 7.06
C PRO A 60 12.10 1.67 6.53
N PRO A 61 10.82 1.47 6.15
CA PRO A 61 9.98 2.56 5.68
C PRO A 61 9.74 3.59 6.78
N THR A 62 9.58 4.85 6.40
CA THR A 62 9.07 5.87 7.31
C THR A 62 7.56 5.73 7.51
N ILE A 63 7.02 6.45 8.51
CA ILE A 63 5.57 6.49 8.69
C ILE A 63 4.88 7.12 7.48
N ASP A 64 5.50 8.11 6.86
CA ASP A 64 5.01 8.77 5.66
C ASP A 64 4.92 7.81 4.47
N ASP A 65 5.99 7.03 4.24
CA ASP A 65 6.01 6.00 3.19
C ASP A 65 4.92 4.96 3.44
N THR A 66 4.75 4.57 4.70
CA THR A 66 3.72 3.62 5.13
C THR A 66 2.30 4.13 4.84
N ILE A 67 2.00 5.40 5.16
CA ILE A 67 0.67 5.97 4.92
C ILE A 67 0.38 6.09 3.42
N ARG A 68 1.36 6.51 2.61
CA ARG A 68 1.22 6.54 1.15
C ARG A 68 0.98 5.16 0.58
N TYR A 69 1.78 4.18 1.00
CA TYR A 69 1.65 2.80 0.56
C TYR A 69 0.28 2.20 0.90
N LEU A 70 -0.16 2.31 2.16
CA LEU A 70 -1.44 1.76 2.59
C LEU A 70 -2.63 2.48 1.91
N GLY A 71 -2.51 3.78 1.66
CA GLY A 71 -3.50 4.53 0.88
C GLY A 71 -3.55 4.08 -0.58
N ALA A 72 -2.40 3.78 -1.20
CA ALA A 72 -2.34 3.23 -2.56
C ALA A 72 -2.94 1.81 -2.64
N VAL A 73 -2.62 0.95 -1.67
CA VAL A 73 -3.23 -0.39 -1.54
C VAL A 73 -4.77 -0.30 -1.42
N ALA A 74 -5.26 0.64 -0.61
CA ALA A 74 -6.69 0.85 -0.45
C ALA A 74 -7.35 1.35 -1.74
N ALA A 75 -6.73 2.32 -2.42
CA ALA A 75 -7.22 2.84 -3.69
C ALA A 75 -7.26 1.76 -4.78
N GLU A 76 -6.21 0.95 -4.88
CA GLU A 76 -6.12 -0.16 -5.83
C GLU A 76 -7.21 -1.20 -5.55
N TYR A 77 -7.33 -1.68 -4.31
CA TYR A 77 -8.34 -2.68 -3.98
C TYR A 77 -9.77 -2.23 -4.28
N GLU A 78 -10.08 -0.95 -4.08
CA GLU A 78 -11.41 -0.39 -4.35
C GLU A 78 -11.67 -0.09 -5.83
N GLU A 79 -10.65 -0.06 -6.68
CA GLU A 79 -10.80 0.15 -8.13
C GLU A 79 -11.36 -1.09 -8.85
N PHE A 80 -11.12 -2.28 -8.31
CA PHE A 80 -11.53 -3.54 -8.94
C PHE A 80 -12.75 -4.17 -8.27
N ASP A 81 -13.68 -4.67 -9.09
CA ASP A 81 -14.90 -5.34 -8.59
C ASP A 81 -14.59 -6.71 -7.96
N ASP A 82 -13.68 -7.48 -8.57
CA ASP A 82 -13.22 -8.77 -8.04
C ASP A 82 -11.79 -9.14 -8.47
N ILE A 83 -11.29 -10.26 -7.92
CA ILE A 83 -9.95 -10.79 -8.19
C ILE A 83 -9.69 -11.07 -9.68
N THR A 84 -10.71 -11.38 -10.47
CA THR A 84 -10.57 -11.65 -11.90
C THR A 84 -10.18 -10.38 -12.64
N ASP A 85 -10.84 -9.26 -12.31
CA ASP A 85 -10.56 -7.97 -12.93
C ASP A 85 -9.17 -7.48 -12.54
N TRP A 86 -8.85 -7.53 -11.23
CA TRP A 86 -7.51 -7.21 -10.74
C TRP A 86 -6.43 -8.09 -11.40
N ALA A 87 -6.61 -9.42 -11.41
CA ALA A 87 -5.63 -10.32 -12.01
C ALA A 87 -5.45 -10.08 -13.51
N ASN A 88 -6.51 -9.72 -14.25
CA ASN A 88 -6.42 -9.44 -15.68
C ASN A 88 -5.59 -8.17 -15.94
N GLU A 89 -5.79 -7.11 -15.15
CA GLU A 89 -5.04 -5.85 -15.28
C GLU A 89 -3.54 -6.06 -15.14
N TYR A 90 -3.13 -6.83 -14.13
CA TYR A 90 -1.72 -7.11 -13.85
C TYR A 90 -1.16 -8.35 -14.59
N GLY A 91 -1.96 -8.98 -15.45
CA GLY A 91 -1.52 -10.16 -16.22
C GLY A 91 -1.32 -11.43 -15.40
N PHE A 92 -1.95 -11.53 -14.24
CA PHE A 92 -1.92 -12.70 -13.37
C PHE A 92 -3.02 -13.72 -13.68
N ASN A 93 -2.82 -14.95 -13.19
CA ASN A 93 -3.85 -15.98 -13.22
C ASN A 93 -4.67 -15.94 -11.93
N ALA A 94 -5.93 -15.51 -11.98
CA ALA A 94 -6.84 -15.45 -10.82
C ALA A 94 -7.07 -16.80 -10.09
N LYS A 95 -6.77 -17.92 -10.74
CA LYS A 95 -6.86 -19.26 -10.13
C LYS A 95 -5.57 -19.69 -9.42
N HIS A 96 -4.47 -18.96 -9.64
CA HIS A 96 -3.20 -19.25 -8.98
C HIS A 96 -3.28 -18.86 -7.50
N LEU A 97 -2.65 -19.67 -6.64
CA LEU A 97 -2.74 -19.47 -5.19
C LEU A 97 -2.08 -18.16 -4.77
N ASP A 98 -0.93 -17.81 -5.36
CA ASP A 98 -0.22 -16.58 -5.01
C ASP A 98 -1.04 -15.33 -5.39
N THR A 99 -1.76 -15.36 -6.53
CA THR A 99 -2.66 -14.27 -6.94
C THR A 99 -3.79 -14.07 -5.93
N ARG A 100 -4.38 -15.17 -5.45
CA ARG A 100 -5.42 -15.14 -4.44
C ARG A 100 -4.92 -14.60 -3.11
N ASN A 101 -3.75 -15.06 -2.68
CA ASN A 101 -3.15 -14.60 -1.43
C ASN A 101 -2.80 -13.11 -1.48
N ALA A 102 -2.27 -12.61 -2.60
CA ALA A 102 -2.00 -11.19 -2.78
C ALA A 102 -3.29 -10.36 -2.74
N PHE A 103 -4.31 -10.75 -3.50
CA PHE A 103 -5.60 -10.05 -3.49
C PHE A 103 -6.29 -10.08 -2.11
N ASP A 104 -6.27 -11.23 -1.42
CA ASP A 104 -6.79 -11.34 -0.06
C ASP A 104 -6.00 -10.45 0.93
N SER A 105 -4.70 -10.25 0.68
CA SER A 105 -3.86 -9.35 1.48
C SER A 105 -4.24 -7.90 1.25
N LEU A 106 -4.49 -7.46 0.00
CA LEU A 106 -5.05 -6.14 -0.29
C LEU A 106 -6.37 -5.94 0.47
N ALA A 107 -7.31 -6.89 0.35
CA ALA A 107 -8.60 -6.83 1.03
C ALA A 107 -8.50 -6.76 2.57
N ARG A 108 -7.51 -7.44 3.15
CA ARG A 108 -7.22 -7.40 4.59
C ARG A 108 -6.66 -6.03 4.97
N LEU A 109 -5.61 -5.57 4.30
CA LEU A 109 -4.92 -4.31 4.58
C LEU A 109 -5.87 -3.12 4.50
N THR A 110 -6.67 -3.05 3.43
CA THR A 110 -7.69 -2.01 3.23
C THR A 110 -8.67 -1.94 4.40
N ARG A 111 -9.18 -3.11 4.84
CA ARG A 111 -10.12 -3.19 5.96
C ARG A 111 -9.48 -2.85 7.31
N GLU A 112 -8.24 -3.26 7.53
CA GLU A 112 -7.49 -2.96 8.74
C GLU A 112 -7.14 -1.49 8.84
N LEU A 113 -6.72 -0.88 7.72
CA LEU A 113 -6.52 0.56 7.61
C LEU A 113 -7.80 1.32 7.96
N TRP A 114 -8.94 0.95 7.36
CA TRP A 114 -10.23 1.55 7.67
C TRP A 114 -10.56 1.48 9.17
N ARG A 115 -10.34 0.34 9.82
CA ARG A 115 -10.54 0.19 11.28
C ARG A 115 -9.54 1.00 12.11
N LEU A 116 -8.32 1.17 11.61
CA LEU A 116 -7.25 1.89 12.28
C LEU A 116 -7.55 3.38 12.38
N VAL A 117 -7.96 3.99 11.27
CA VAL A 117 -8.12 5.45 11.15
C VAL A 117 -9.57 5.92 11.21
N GLY A 118 -10.53 5.03 10.94
CA GLY A 118 -11.96 5.32 10.89
C GLY A 118 -12.40 6.04 9.61
N ASP A 119 -13.72 6.05 9.36
CA ASP A 119 -14.35 6.50 8.11
C ASP A 119 -13.75 7.81 7.54
N SER A 120 -13.81 8.90 8.32
CA SER A 120 -13.43 10.22 7.82
C SER A 120 -11.96 10.32 7.40
N LEU A 121 -11.05 9.68 8.14
CA LEU A 121 -9.62 9.74 7.83
C LEU A 121 -9.26 8.70 6.77
N TYR A 122 -10.03 7.62 6.65
CA TYR A 122 -9.88 6.65 5.59
C TYR A 122 -10.22 7.28 4.23
N ASP A 123 -11.37 7.95 4.13
CA ASP A 123 -11.80 8.62 2.90
C ASP A 123 -10.82 9.73 2.48
N GLU A 124 -10.37 10.54 3.45
CA GLU A 124 -9.38 11.61 3.19
C GLU A 124 -8.08 11.05 2.60
N LEU A 125 -7.56 9.96 3.17
CA LEU A 125 -6.33 9.32 2.71
C LEU A 125 -6.50 8.76 1.30
N ARG A 126 -7.56 7.99 1.07
CA ARG A 126 -7.84 7.36 -0.22
C ARG A 126 -7.97 8.40 -1.33
N GLU A 127 -8.78 9.44 -1.13
CA GLU A 127 -8.95 10.52 -2.11
C GLU A 127 -7.66 11.29 -2.35
N GLY A 128 -6.89 11.54 -1.28
CA GLY A 128 -5.59 12.20 -1.36
C GLY A 128 -4.60 11.46 -2.26
N ILE A 129 -4.52 10.13 -2.12
CA ILE A 129 -3.61 9.29 -2.90
C ILE A 129 -4.04 9.17 -4.36
N VAL A 130 -5.34 9.01 -4.64
CA VAL A 130 -5.84 9.00 -6.03
C VAL A 130 -5.46 10.28 -6.77
N ILE A 131 -5.54 11.43 -6.09
CA ILE A 131 -5.10 12.71 -6.66
C ILE A 131 -3.59 12.72 -6.91
N GLU A 132 -2.78 12.28 -5.93
CA GLU A 132 -1.31 12.23 -6.07
C GLU A 132 -0.90 11.34 -7.27
N GLN A 133 -1.45 10.14 -7.38
CA GLN A 133 -1.18 9.22 -8.50
C GLN A 133 -1.60 9.80 -9.86
N ALA A 134 -2.76 10.48 -9.93
CA ALA A 134 -3.22 11.14 -11.15
C ALA A 134 -2.28 12.28 -11.58
N VAL A 135 -1.72 13.03 -10.62
CA VAL A 135 -0.74 14.09 -10.89
C VAL A 135 0.56 13.49 -11.41
N ASP A 136 1.08 12.44 -10.78
CA ASP A 136 2.31 11.76 -11.20
C ASP A 136 2.19 11.17 -12.62
N MET A 137 1.06 10.55 -12.93
CA MET A 137 0.77 10.02 -14.26
C MET A 137 0.71 11.13 -15.33
N ALA A 138 0.06 12.26 -15.02
CA ALA A 138 -0.01 13.41 -15.92
C ALA A 138 1.38 14.00 -16.18
N TRP A 139 2.22 14.09 -15.16
CA TRP A 139 3.59 14.59 -15.28
C TRP A 139 4.48 13.66 -16.11
N SER A 140 4.46 12.35 -15.82
CA SER A 140 5.19 11.33 -16.58
C SER A 140 4.80 11.32 -18.06
N SER A 141 3.51 11.54 -18.36
CA SER A 141 3.00 11.64 -19.73
C SER A 141 3.51 12.90 -20.44
N PHE A 142 3.58 14.03 -19.72
CA PHE A 142 4.13 15.28 -20.27
C PHE A 142 5.62 15.14 -20.61
N GLU A 143 6.44 14.60 -19.70
CA GLU A 143 7.88 14.37 -19.96
C GLU A 143 8.13 13.42 -21.13
N SER A 144 7.31 12.37 -21.25
CA SER A 144 7.38 11.43 -22.37
C SER A 144 6.99 12.06 -23.71
N SER A 145 6.12 13.08 -23.70
CA SER A 145 5.68 13.79 -24.92
C SER A 145 6.68 14.83 -25.44
N GLN A 146 7.67 15.20 -24.63
CA GLN A 146 8.73 16.15 -25.01
C GLN A 146 10.00 15.48 -25.55
N ASN A 147 10.11 14.15 -25.44
CA ASN A 147 11.19 13.34 -25.98
C ASN A 147 10.77 12.59 -27.25
#